data_AF-A0AAJ4Y0K0-F1
#
_entry.id   AF-A0AAJ4Y0K0-F1
#
_cell.length_a   1.000
_cell.length_b   1.000
_cell.length_c   1.000
_cell.angle_alpha   90.00
_cell.angle_beta   90.00
_cell.angle_gamma   90.00
#
_symmetry.space_group_name_H-M   'P 1'
#
loop_
_entity.id
_entity.type
_entity.pdbx_description
1 polymer ?
#
loop_
_entity_poly.entity_id
_entity_poly.type
_entity_poly.pdbx_seq_one_letter_code
_entity_poly.pdbx_strand_id
1 'polypeptide(L)'
;MGGWGRKRGLRWAAAAGAVAAVAACGPVDTGAAVRPSAAGAHGTPVASGGACVFVKPDGARKFGHVGWGFRITGTDRWVYGAVENPSNALYTPPGGDIGAWHAEGTYARMLGDMSRDAHFPGKSTHPYSRYRCTDSSTSDVSSARAMIRTVEKRGFLVGVDPETGDLGSRDCLDATYDVLRAYRTRHLTPAYPTEIPNLWVETLVLWSDSALKPR
;
A
#
# COMPACT_ATOMS: atom_id res chain seq x y z
N MET A 1 2.70 42.17 26.57
CA MET A 1 1.99 43.04 27.52
C MET A 1 0.50 42.93 27.25
N GLY A 2 -0.30 42.65 28.30
CA GLY A 2 -1.77 42.80 28.37
C GLY A 2 -2.59 41.97 27.38
N GLY A 3 -3.47 41.04 27.76
CA GLY A 3 -4.32 40.98 28.95
C GLY A 3 -5.77 41.25 28.56
N TRP A 4 -6.65 40.28 28.88
CA TRP A 4 -8.11 40.38 29.12
C TRP A 4 -8.99 41.26 28.21
N GLY A 5 -10.19 40.87 27.81
CA GLY A 5 -11.08 39.85 28.35
C GLY A 5 -12.54 40.26 28.11
N ARG A 6 -13.42 39.26 28.22
CA ARG A 6 -14.85 39.30 28.61
C ARG A 6 -15.79 40.24 27.82
N LYS A 7 -16.70 39.66 27.02
CA LYS A 7 -18.03 39.11 27.38
C LYS A 7 -19.10 40.16 27.73
N ARG A 8 -20.19 40.06 26.95
CA ARG A 8 -21.62 40.22 27.28
C ARG A 8 -22.17 41.64 27.36
N GLY A 9 -22.88 42.02 26.29
CA GLY A 9 -23.98 42.97 26.34
C GLY A 9 -25.30 42.20 26.44
N LEU A 10 -26.12 42.55 27.42
CA LEU A 10 -27.56 42.28 27.44
C LEU A 10 -28.22 43.60 27.85
N ARG A 11 -29.09 44.14 27.00
CA ARG A 11 -29.97 45.26 27.33
C ARG A 11 -31.40 44.79 27.13
N TRP A 12 -32.12 44.73 28.24
CA TRP A 12 -33.57 44.57 28.32
C TRP A 12 -34.26 45.92 28.22
N ALA A 13 -35.43 45.94 27.59
CA ALA A 13 -36.60 46.81 27.82
C ALA A 13 -37.46 46.77 26.54
N ALA A 14 -38.78 46.75 26.52
CA ALA A 14 -39.79 46.91 27.56
C ALA A 14 -41.07 46.19 27.11
N ALA A 15 -41.91 45.85 28.08
CA ALA A 15 -43.24 45.32 27.91
C ALA A 15 -44.28 46.44 27.66
N ALA A 16 -45.36 46.12 26.94
CA ALA A 16 -46.77 46.29 27.34
C ALA A 16 -47.70 46.40 26.12
N GLY A 17 -48.86 45.74 26.19
CA GLY A 17 -50.00 46.02 25.30
C GLY A 17 -50.88 44.80 25.02
N ALA A 18 -51.96 44.66 25.78
CA ALA A 18 -52.93 43.57 25.76
C ALA A 18 -54.01 43.72 24.66
N VAL A 19 -54.57 42.60 24.16
CA VAL A 19 -56.00 42.42 23.79
C VAL A 19 -56.40 40.94 23.91
N ALA A 20 -57.64 40.69 24.32
CA ALA A 20 -58.20 39.41 24.77
C ALA A 20 -58.71 38.46 23.66
N ALA A 21 -58.67 37.17 24.02
CA ALA A 21 -59.59 36.05 23.78
C ALA A 21 -60.28 35.82 22.42
N VAL A 22 -60.03 34.65 21.81
CA VAL A 22 -61.09 33.77 21.28
C VAL A 22 -60.65 32.29 21.33
N ALA A 23 -61.64 31.42 21.49
CA ALA A 23 -61.52 30.00 21.77
C ALA A 23 -61.35 29.12 20.51
N ALA A 24 -60.75 27.95 20.75
CA ALA A 24 -61.02 26.62 20.20
C ALA A 24 -60.73 26.28 18.71
N CYS A 25 -60.24 25.03 18.58
CA CYS A 25 -60.18 24.12 17.42
C CYS A 25 -58.86 24.11 16.60
N GLY A 26 -58.15 22.97 16.64
CA GLY A 26 -57.15 22.57 15.62
C GLY A 26 -57.83 22.25 14.27
N PRO A 27 -57.20 21.56 13.28
CA PRO A 27 -55.95 20.78 13.27
C PRO A 27 -55.05 21.14 12.05
N VAL A 28 -54.19 20.18 11.65
CA VAL A 28 -53.57 19.89 10.33
C VAL A 28 -52.14 20.38 10.05
N ASP A 29 -51.21 19.44 10.25
CA ASP A 29 -49.95 19.32 9.51
C ASP A 29 -50.22 19.13 8.01
N THR A 30 -49.72 20.05 7.18
CA THR A 30 -49.42 19.77 5.77
C THR A 30 -48.26 20.63 5.27
N GLY A 31 -47.11 19.98 5.09
CA GLY A 31 -46.22 20.14 3.92
C GLY A 31 -45.57 21.50 3.68
N ALA A 32 -44.34 21.68 4.18
CA ALA A 32 -43.39 22.64 3.63
C ALA A 32 -42.48 21.94 2.61
N ALA A 33 -42.45 22.49 1.39
CA ALA A 33 -41.67 22.02 0.25
C ALA A 33 -40.16 21.97 0.54
N VAL A 34 -39.54 20.82 0.27
CA VAL A 34 -38.09 20.63 0.30
C VAL A 34 -37.47 21.29 -0.94
N ARG A 35 -36.66 22.32 -0.72
CA ARG A 35 -35.72 22.85 -1.74
C ARG A 35 -34.65 21.77 -1.98
N PRO A 36 -34.33 21.38 -3.23
CA PRO A 36 -33.20 20.49 -3.45
C PRO A 36 -31.91 21.28 -3.20
N SER A 37 -31.26 21.00 -2.07
CA SER A 37 -29.87 21.36 -1.88
C SER A 37 -29.05 20.60 -2.91
N ALA A 38 -28.39 21.34 -3.80
CA ALA A 38 -27.32 20.82 -4.63
C ALA A 38 -26.20 20.32 -3.71
N ALA A 39 -26.27 19.05 -3.34
CA ALA A 39 -25.13 18.33 -2.80
C ALA A 39 -24.15 18.20 -3.95
N GLY A 40 -23.17 19.10 -4.00
CA GLY A 40 -21.94 18.87 -4.74
C GLY A 40 -21.37 17.55 -4.25
N ALA A 41 -21.47 16.52 -5.10
CA ALA A 41 -20.75 15.30 -4.90
C ALA A 41 -19.27 15.65 -4.94
N HIS A 42 -18.67 15.86 -3.76
CA HIS A 42 -17.24 15.74 -3.59
C HIS A 42 -16.90 14.28 -3.86
N GLY A 43 -16.66 13.96 -5.13
CA GLY A 43 -16.11 12.68 -5.54
C GLY A 43 -14.88 12.45 -4.68
N THR A 44 -14.89 11.35 -3.92
CA THR A 44 -13.70 10.88 -3.21
C THR A 44 -12.56 10.87 -4.22
N PRO A 45 -11.41 11.51 -3.95
CA PRO A 45 -10.31 11.49 -4.89
C PRO A 45 -10.05 10.04 -5.26
N VAL A 46 -10.09 9.72 -6.56
CA VAL A 46 -9.72 8.39 -7.05
C VAL A 46 -8.37 8.11 -6.45
N ALA A 47 -8.33 7.17 -5.51
CA ALA A 47 -7.14 6.98 -4.72
C ALA A 47 -6.00 6.65 -5.68
N SER A 48 -4.95 7.48 -5.66
CA SER A 48 -3.77 7.30 -6.48
C SER A 48 -3.23 5.88 -6.28
N GLY A 49 -2.51 5.39 -7.29
CA GLY A 49 -1.74 4.17 -7.14
C GLY A 49 -0.77 4.29 -5.96
N GLY A 50 -0.17 3.17 -5.59
CA GLY A 50 0.77 3.10 -4.48
C GLY A 50 1.61 1.85 -4.62
N ALA A 51 2.84 1.91 -4.16
CA ALA A 51 3.78 0.80 -4.22
C ALA A 51 4.49 0.67 -2.88
N CYS A 52 4.83 -0.55 -2.51
CA CYS A 52 5.56 -0.88 -1.30
C CYS A 52 6.62 -1.94 -1.59
N VAL A 53 7.76 -1.82 -0.90
CA VAL A 53 8.80 -2.83 -0.80
C VAL A 53 8.83 -3.31 0.64
N PHE A 54 8.69 -4.61 0.84
CA PHE A 54 8.78 -5.25 2.15
C PHE A 54 10.17 -5.84 2.32
N VAL A 55 10.73 -5.76 3.52
CA VAL A 55 12.13 -6.13 3.80
C VAL A 55 12.22 -7.15 4.93
N LYS A 56 12.90 -8.28 4.70
CA LYS A 56 13.47 -9.15 5.76
C LYS A 56 14.98 -8.88 5.80
N PRO A 57 15.48 -7.98 6.70
CA PRO A 57 16.88 -7.57 6.68
C PRO A 57 17.87 -8.73 6.90
N ASP A 58 17.49 -9.68 7.74
CA ASP A 58 18.32 -10.85 8.03
C ASP A 58 18.11 -12.01 7.03
N GLY A 59 17.27 -11.82 6.01
CA GLY A 59 17.05 -12.79 4.94
C GLY A 59 18.32 -13.07 4.12
N ALA A 60 18.33 -14.21 3.42
CA ALA A 60 19.44 -14.63 2.55
C ALA A 60 20.83 -14.46 3.20
N ARG A 61 21.05 -15.02 4.39
CA ARG A 61 22.33 -14.89 5.14
C ARG A 61 22.75 -13.43 5.38
N LYS A 62 21.79 -12.54 5.70
CA LYS A 62 21.97 -11.09 5.93
C LYS A 62 22.22 -10.23 4.70
N PHE A 63 22.17 -10.79 3.49
CA PHE A 63 22.09 -9.98 2.26
C PHE A 63 20.73 -9.25 2.14
N GLY A 64 19.72 -9.72 2.88
CA GLY A 64 18.38 -9.18 2.86
C GLY A 64 17.49 -9.96 1.92
N HIS A 65 16.19 -9.79 2.12
CA HIS A 65 15.14 -10.35 1.28
C HIS A 65 14.06 -9.32 1.08
N VAL A 66 13.51 -9.23 -0.13
CA VAL A 66 12.47 -8.26 -0.45
C VAL A 66 11.25 -8.88 -1.09
N GLY A 67 10.11 -8.24 -0.86
CA GLY A 67 8.85 -8.52 -1.55
C GLY A 67 8.19 -7.23 -2.02
N TRP A 68 7.20 -7.35 -2.88
CA TRP A 68 6.49 -6.20 -3.48
C TRP A 68 5.08 -6.07 -2.93
N GLY A 69 4.52 -4.86 -3.07
CA GLY A 69 3.09 -4.60 -3.00
C GLY A 69 2.74 -3.43 -3.91
N PHE A 70 1.60 -3.48 -4.59
CA PHE A 70 1.06 -2.35 -5.33
C PHE A 70 -0.45 -2.24 -5.19
N ARG A 71 -0.95 -1.02 -5.22
CA ARG A 71 -2.37 -0.71 -5.07
C ARG A 71 -3.10 -0.86 -6.41
N ILE A 72 -4.29 -1.45 -6.38
CA ILE A 72 -5.20 -1.43 -7.52
C ILE A 72 -5.83 -0.03 -7.59
N THR A 73 -5.50 0.71 -8.64
CA THR A 73 -5.89 2.12 -8.83
C THR A 73 -7.41 2.31 -8.72
N GLY A 74 -7.82 3.33 -7.97
CA GLY A 74 -9.24 3.60 -7.72
C GLY A 74 -9.91 2.70 -6.68
N THR A 75 -9.17 1.82 -6.01
CA THR A 75 -9.69 0.95 -4.93
C THR A 75 -8.83 1.05 -3.67
N ASP A 76 -9.19 0.36 -2.59
CA ASP A 76 -8.39 0.16 -1.38
C ASP A 76 -7.64 -1.20 -1.35
N ARG A 77 -7.66 -1.90 -2.48
CA ARG A 77 -7.10 -3.25 -2.64
C ARG A 77 -5.64 -3.19 -3.10
N TRP A 78 -4.87 -4.16 -2.65
CA TRP A 78 -3.44 -4.29 -2.88
C TRP A 78 -3.12 -5.68 -3.37
N VAL A 79 -2.24 -5.78 -4.36
CA VAL A 79 -1.61 -7.03 -4.80
C VAL A 79 -0.18 -7.05 -4.27
N TYR A 80 0.22 -8.12 -3.62
CA TYR A 80 1.52 -8.23 -2.95
C TYR A 80 2.05 -9.65 -3.00
N GLY A 81 3.36 -9.82 -2.82
CA GLY A 81 4.00 -11.13 -2.94
C GLY A 81 5.51 -11.07 -2.80
N ALA A 82 6.14 -12.22 -2.98
CA ALA A 82 7.59 -12.39 -2.95
C ALA A 82 8.04 -13.66 -3.69
N VAL A 83 9.36 -13.80 -3.86
CA VAL A 83 10.03 -15.02 -4.34
C VAL A 83 10.98 -15.51 -3.25
N GLU A 84 10.66 -16.62 -2.58
CA GLU A 84 11.29 -17.03 -1.31
C GLU A 84 12.48 -17.99 -1.44
N ASN A 85 12.70 -18.63 -2.59
CA ASN A 85 13.76 -19.62 -2.83
C ASN A 85 13.88 -20.70 -1.72
N PRO A 86 12.85 -21.54 -1.51
CA PRO A 86 12.81 -22.50 -0.40
C PRO A 86 13.90 -23.58 -0.47
N SER A 87 14.47 -23.84 -1.65
CA SER A 87 15.55 -24.81 -1.85
C SER A 87 16.91 -24.26 -1.43
N ASN A 88 17.06 -22.95 -1.26
CA ASN A 88 18.34 -22.25 -1.12
C ASN A 88 19.32 -22.49 -2.28
N ALA A 89 18.83 -22.95 -3.43
CA ALA A 89 19.65 -23.17 -4.61
C ALA A 89 19.97 -21.83 -5.29
N LEU A 90 21.18 -21.70 -5.83
CA LEU A 90 21.56 -20.55 -6.65
C LEU A 90 20.95 -20.61 -8.05
N TYR A 91 20.43 -21.77 -8.45
CA TYR A 91 19.77 -21.98 -9.72
C TYR A 91 18.56 -22.88 -9.55
N THR A 92 17.43 -22.46 -10.09
CA THR A 92 16.24 -23.28 -10.32
C THR A 92 15.79 -23.03 -11.75
N PRO A 93 15.66 -24.05 -12.61
CA PRO A 93 15.25 -23.86 -13.99
C PRO A 93 13.83 -23.27 -14.07
N PRO A 94 13.47 -22.64 -15.20
CA PRO A 94 12.10 -22.20 -15.46
C PRO A 94 11.08 -23.31 -15.18
N GLY A 95 9.97 -22.94 -14.52
CA GLY A 95 8.93 -23.86 -14.06
C GLY A 95 9.24 -24.64 -12.78
N GLY A 96 10.46 -24.54 -12.22
CA GLY A 96 10.79 -25.10 -10.92
C GLY A 96 10.20 -24.30 -9.75
N ASP A 97 10.19 -24.90 -8.55
CA ASP A 97 9.72 -24.24 -7.34
C ASP A 97 10.72 -23.21 -6.81
N ILE A 98 10.43 -21.95 -7.08
CA ILE A 98 11.20 -20.80 -6.59
C ILE A 98 10.57 -20.15 -5.35
N GLY A 99 9.48 -20.73 -4.83
CA GLY A 99 8.68 -20.14 -3.75
C GLY A 99 8.07 -18.79 -4.11
N ALA A 100 7.73 -18.59 -5.38
CA ALA A 100 6.98 -17.41 -5.79
C ALA A 100 5.53 -17.51 -5.28
N TRP A 101 5.04 -16.43 -4.71
CA TRP A 101 3.65 -16.34 -4.26
C TRP A 101 3.15 -14.91 -4.41
N HIS A 102 1.83 -14.77 -4.58
CA HIS A 102 1.17 -13.48 -4.47
C HIS A 102 -0.23 -13.63 -3.87
N ALA A 103 -0.74 -12.54 -3.32
CA ALA A 103 -2.08 -12.45 -2.75
C ALA A 103 -2.69 -11.07 -3.07
N GLU A 104 -3.99 -10.95 -2.81
CA GLU A 104 -4.71 -9.68 -2.91
C GLU A 104 -5.54 -9.42 -1.65
N GLY A 105 -5.45 -8.22 -1.12
CA GLY A 105 -6.06 -7.86 0.17
C GLY A 105 -6.29 -6.37 0.34
N THR A 106 -6.89 -6.00 1.46
CA THR A 106 -6.81 -4.61 1.93
C THR A 106 -5.38 -4.28 2.36
N TYR A 107 -5.06 -2.99 2.53
CA TYR A 107 -3.76 -2.58 3.06
C TYR A 107 -3.40 -3.27 4.38
N ALA A 108 -4.36 -3.35 5.31
CA ALA A 108 -4.15 -4.03 6.59
C ALA A 108 -3.91 -5.55 6.44
N ARG A 109 -4.59 -6.20 5.48
CA ARG A 109 -4.38 -7.62 5.19
C ARG A 109 -2.99 -7.86 4.59
N MET A 110 -2.56 -7.02 3.65
CA MET A 110 -1.21 -7.05 3.09
C MET A 110 -0.14 -6.96 4.17
N LEU A 111 -0.19 -5.92 5.01
CA LEU A 111 0.78 -5.77 6.10
C LEU A 111 0.77 -6.99 7.04
N GLY A 112 -0.43 -7.50 7.37
CA GLY A 112 -0.58 -8.65 8.25
C GLY A 112 -0.09 -9.97 7.65
N ASP A 113 -0.20 -10.18 6.33
CA ASP A 113 0.32 -11.38 5.68
C ASP A 113 1.85 -11.33 5.55
N MET A 114 2.39 -10.17 5.17
CA MET A 114 3.85 -9.97 5.11
C MET A 114 4.48 -10.12 6.51
N SER A 115 3.89 -9.52 7.55
CA SER A 115 4.47 -9.54 8.90
C SER A 115 4.53 -10.94 9.53
N ARG A 116 3.63 -11.84 9.13
CA ARG A 116 3.54 -13.23 9.62
C ARG A 116 4.29 -14.22 8.75
N ASP A 117 4.87 -13.75 7.64
CA ASP A 117 5.42 -14.62 6.60
C ASP A 117 4.38 -15.67 6.17
N ALA A 118 3.12 -15.25 5.96
CA ALA A 118 1.96 -16.14 5.99
C ALA A 118 1.99 -17.29 4.96
N HIS A 119 2.78 -17.14 3.88
CA HIS A 119 2.95 -18.14 2.84
C HIS A 119 4.17 -19.05 3.05
N PHE A 120 5.11 -18.66 3.93
CA PHE A 120 6.29 -19.45 4.31
C PHE A 120 6.52 -19.42 5.84
N PRO A 121 5.49 -19.76 6.66
CA PRO A 121 5.58 -19.65 8.10
C PRO A 121 6.66 -20.58 8.68
N GLY A 122 7.47 -20.07 9.60
CA GLY A 122 8.46 -20.87 10.33
C GLY A 122 9.69 -21.30 9.52
N LYS A 123 9.83 -20.85 8.26
CA LYS A 123 11.02 -21.13 7.43
C LYS A 123 12.06 -20.01 7.46
N SER A 124 11.64 -18.76 7.70
CA SER A 124 12.55 -17.66 8.01
C SER A 124 12.60 -17.47 9.53
N THR A 125 13.79 -17.54 10.13
CA THR A 125 14.00 -17.07 11.52
C THR A 125 13.79 -15.55 11.66
N HIS A 126 13.57 -14.85 10.54
CA HIS A 126 13.46 -13.40 10.44
C HIS A 126 12.33 -13.00 9.48
N PRO A 127 11.09 -12.78 9.96
CA PRO A 127 9.98 -12.33 9.13
C PRO A 127 10.19 -10.92 8.59
N TYR A 128 9.32 -10.48 7.67
CA TYR A 128 9.32 -9.09 7.20
C TYR A 128 9.14 -8.14 8.39
N SER A 129 10.11 -7.26 8.61
CA SER A 129 10.18 -6.40 9.80
C SER A 129 10.20 -4.91 9.47
N ARG A 130 10.26 -4.58 8.19
CA ARG A 130 10.28 -3.20 7.67
C ARG A 130 9.64 -3.17 6.29
N TYR A 131 9.07 -2.03 5.94
CA TYR A 131 8.58 -1.78 4.60
C TYR A 131 8.75 -0.31 4.24
N ARG A 132 8.95 -0.05 2.96
CA ARG A 132 8.97 1.30 2.39
C ARG A 132 7.85 1.45 1.38
N CYS A 133 7.12 2.57 1.38
CA CYS A 133 6.04 2.80 0.40
C CYS A 133 6.15 4.16 -0.28
N THR A 134 5.54 4.30 -1.45
CA THR A 134 5.37 5.58 -2.12
C THR A 134 4.00 5.65 -2.78
N ASP A 135 3.44 6.86 -2.85
CA ASP A 135 2.27 7.11 -3.69
C ASP A 135 2.70 7.16 -5.16
N SER A 136 1.81 6.69 -6.04
CA SER A 136 2.07 6.64 -7.46
C SER A 136 0.90 7.22 -8.25
N SER A 137 1.12 8.41 -8.81
CA SER A 137 0.19 8.98 -9.80
C SER A 137 0.29 8.30 -11.16
N THR A 138 1.28 7.43 -11.35
CA THR A 138 1.38 6.50 -12.48
C THR A 138 1.09 5.10 -11.98
N SER A 139 0.33 4.32 -12.75
CA SER A 139 0.03 2.94 -12.39
C SER A 139 -0.31 2.14 -13.65
N ASP A 140 0.16 0.89 -13.70
CA ASP A 140 -0.25 -0.09 -14.70
C ASP A 140 -0.45 -1.46 -14.03
N VAL A 141 -1.65 -1.63 -13.45
CA VAL A 141 -2.04 -2.85 -12.72
C VAL A 141 -1.97 -4.08 -13.63
N SER A 142 -2.36 -3.94 -14.90
CA SER A 142 -2.40 -5.05 -15.85
C SER A 142 -1.00 -5.54 -16.19
N SER A 143 -0.07 -4.62 -16.47
CA SER A 143 1.34 -4.94 -16.73
C SER A 143 2.01 -5.54 -15.50
N ALA A 144 1.75 -5.00 -14.30
CA ALA A 144 2.28 -5.56 -13.05
C ALA A 144 1.79 -7.00 -12.80
N ARG A 145 0.50 -7.28 -13.00
CA ARG A 145 -0.06 -8.64 -12.89
C ARG A 145 0.50 -9.59 -13.95
N ALA A 146 0.75 -9.10 -15.16
CA ALA A 146 1.41 -9.89 -16.19
C ALA A 146 2.84 -10.24 -15.77
N MET A 147 3.57 -9.29 -15.19
CA MET A 147 4.92 -9.52 -14.70
C MET A 147 4.97 -10.52 -13.55
N ILE A 148 4.01 -10.50 -12.61
CA ILE A 148 3.92 -11.53 -11.56
C ILE A 148 3.89 -12.94 -12.18
N ARG A 149 3.06 -13.16 -13.21
CA ARG A 149 2.98 -14.47 -13.89
C ARG A 149 4.27 -14.86 -14.61
N THR A 150 5.05 -13.88 -15.07
CA THR A 150 6.38 -14.12 -15.65
C THR A 150 7.37 -14.51 -14.56
N VAL A 151 7.43 -13.76 -13.46
CA VAL A 151 8.27 -14.03 -12.30
C VAL A 151 8.02 -15.44 -11.76
N GLU A 152 6.76 -15.85 -11.61
CA GLU A 152 6.39 -17.18 -11.11
C GLU A 152 6.90 -18.34 -11.99
N LYS A 153 7.20 -18.09 -13.26
CA LYS A 153 7.58 -19.12 -14.23
C LYS A 153 9.05 -19.09 -14.63
N ARG A 154 9.75 -17.96 -14.42
CA ARG A 154 11.08 -17.73 -15.00
C ARG A 154 12.23 -18.46 -14.30
N GLY A 155 11.97 -19.19 -13.22
CA GLY A 155 13.02 -19.83 -12.42
C GLY A 155 13.77 -18.84 -11.52
N PHE A 156 14.83 -19.32 -10.88
CA PHE A 156 15.67 -18.56 -9.95
C PHE A 156 17.12 -18.65 -10.40
N LEU A 157 17.85 -17.54 -10.32
CA LEU A 157 19.27 -17.49 -10.66
C LEU A 157 19.96 -16.45 -9.77
N VAL A 158 21.09 -16.81 -9.20
CA VAL A 158 22.10 -15.88 -8.67
C VAL A 158 23.45 -16.43 -9.10
N GLY A 159 24.07 -15.82 -10.11
CA GLY A 159 25.36 -16.28 -10.64
C GLY A 159 25.36 -16.43 -12.15
N VAL A 160 26.14 -17.37 -12.66
CA VAL A 160 26.29 -17.60 -14.11
C VAL A 160 25.08 -18.37 -14.63
N ASP A 161 24.41 -17.81 -15.64
CA ASP A 161 23.30 -18.48 -16.33
C ASP A 161 23.84 -19.69 -17.11
N PRO A 162 23.34 -20.91 -16.87
CA PRO A 162 23.83 -22.10 -17.56
C PRO A 162 23.49 -22.13 -19.05
N GLU A 163 22.51 -21.35 -19.51
CA GLU A 163 22.12 -21.30 -20.92
C GLU A 163 22.97 -20.30 -21.72
N THR A 164 23.28 -19.13 -21.14
CA THR A 164 24.02 -18.07 -21.85
C THR A 164 25.49 -17.98 -21.48
N GLY A 165 25.86 -18.45 -20.30
CA GLY A 165 27.21 -18.27 -19.74
C GLY A 165 27.45 -16.89 -19.12
N ASP A 166 26.45 -16.02 -19.08
CA ASP A 166 26.58 -14.66 -18.53
C ASP A 166 26.30 -14.61 -17.04
N LEU A 167 26.94 -13.67 -16.34
CA LEU A 167 26.60 -13.37 -14.95
C LEU A 167 25.26 -12.62 -14.89
N GLY A 168 24.31 -13.13 -14.11
CA GLY A 168 22.98 -12.56 -13.97
C GLY A 168 22.30 -12.89 -12.66
N SER A 169 21.07 -12.38 -12.53
CA SER A 169 20.21 -12.62 -11.38
C SER A 169 18.75 -12.67 -11.82
N ARG A 170 17.97 -13.50 -11.14
CA ARG A 170 16.52 -13.65 -11.23
C ARG A 170 15.95 -13.88 -9.82
N ASP A 171 16.42 -13.11 -8.86
CA ASP A 171 16.18 -13.33 -7.43
C ASP A 171 14.98 -12.55 -6.89
N CYS A 172 14.87 -12.46 -5.55
CA CYS A 172 13.81 -11.73 -4.86
C CYS A 172 13.80 -10.22 -5.17
N LEU A 173 14.98 -9.61 -5.35
CA LEU A 173 15.13 -8.20 -5.69
C LEU A 173 14.76 -7.98 -7.15
N ASP A 174 15.22 -8.82 -8.07
CA ASP A 174 14.81 -8.71 -9.48
C ASP A 174 13.30 -8.86 -9.63
N ALA A 175 12.70 -9.81 -8.92
CA ALA A 175 11.25 -10.04 -8.93
C ALA A 175 10.49 -8.80 -8.44
N THR A 176 10.93 -8.24 -7.30
CA THR A 176 10.33 -7.04 -6.71
C THR A 176 10.49 -5.84 -7.64
N TYR A 177 11.69 -5.61 -8.16
CA TYR A 177 11.98 -4.52 -9.09
C TYR A 177 11.14 -4.63 -10.37
N ASP A 178 11.11 -5.79 -11.01
CA ASP A 178 10.41 -5.97 -12.29
C ASP A 178 8.90 -5.77 -12.15
N VAL A 179 8.28 -6.27 -11.07
CA VAL A 179 6.85 -6.06 -10.81
C VAL A 179 6.56 -4.58 -10.58
N LEU A 180 7.36 -3.89 -9.78
CA LEU A 180 7.15 -2.47 -9.47
C LEU A 180 7.48 -1.55 -10.65
N ARG A 181 8.45 -1.93 -11.50
CA ARG A 181 8.76 -1.27 -12.76
C ARG A 181 7.62 -1.44 -13.75
N ALA A 182 7.09 -2.66 -13.91
CA ALA A 182 5.93 -2.95 -14.74
C ALA A 182 4.67 -2.19 -14.27
N TYR A 183 4.52 -2.01 -12.96
CA TYR A 183 3.48 -1.15 -12.37
C TYR A 183 3.67 0.35 -12.69
N ARG A 184 4.84 0.76 -13.21
CA ARG A 184 5.23 2.15 -13.46
C ARG A 184 5.33 2.98 -12.18
N THR A 185 5.89 2.37 -11.14
CA THR A 185 6.13 3.04 -9.86
C THR A 185 7.06 4.25 -10.04
N ARG A 186 6.63 5.42 -9.58
CA ARG A 186 7.51 6.60 -9.53
C ARG A 186 8.64 6.42 -8.52
N HIS A 187 9.77 7.07 -8.82
CA HIS A 187 10.94 7.11 -7.93
C HIS A 187 11.47 5.73 -7.54
N LEU A 188 11.23 4.72 -8.39
CA LEU A 188 11.84 3.41 -8.25
C LEU A 188 13.28 3.49 -8.77
N THR A 189 14.24 3.28 -7.89
CA THR A 189 15.66 3.19 -8.29
C THR A 189 15.86 1.91 -9.11
N PRO A 190 16.55 1.98 -10.27
CA PRO A 190 16.94 0.80 -11.02
C PRO A 190 17.67 -0.20 -10.14
N ALA A 191 17.31 -1.48 -10.25
CA ALA A 191 18.06 -2.56 -9.63
C ALA A 191 19.04 -3.13 -10.67
N TYR A 192 20.30 -3.29 -10.30
CA TYR A 192 21.33 -3.82 -11.21
C TYR A 192 21.64 -5.30 -10.89
N PRO A 193 22.13 -6.08 -11.89
CA PRO A 193 22.59 -7.44 -11.63
C PRO A 193 23.59 -7.46 -10.47
N THR A 194 23.47 -8.44 -9.57
CA THR A 194 24.32 -8.64 -8.37
C THR A 194 24.10 -7.65 -7.22
N GLU A 195 23.11 -6.76 -7.31
CA GLU A 195 22.80 -5.84 -6.22
C GLU A 195 22.25 -6.58 -4.99
N ILE A 196 22.66 -6.15 -3.81
CA ILE A 196 22.28 -6.77 -2.54
C ILE A 196 20.95 -6.15 -2.07
N PRO A 197 19.91 -6.93 -1.75
CA PRO A 197 18.60 -6.41 -1.35
C PRO A 197 18.64 -5.33 -0.26
N ASN A 198 19.41 -5.55 0.80
CA ASN A 198 19.54 -4.57 1.89
C ASN A 198 20.16 -3.25 1.44
N LEU A 199 21.05 -3.24 0.44
CA LEU A 199 21.65 -2.01 -0.08
C LEU A 199 20.68 -1.30 -1.02
N TRP A 200 20.06 -2.03 -1.94
CA TRP A 200 19.11 -1.48 -2.89
C TRP A 200 17.94 -0.76 -2.20
N VAL A 201 17.38 -1.34 -1.14
CA VAL A 201 16.27 -0.73 -0.39
C VAL A 201 16.63 0.65 0.16
N GLU A 202 17.87 0.87 0.59
CA GLU A 202 18.29 2.18 1.12
C GLU A 202 18.33 3.27 0.05
N THR A 203 18.47 2.88 -1.23
CA THR A 203 18.44 3.82 -2.37
C THR A 203 17.06 4.38 -2.67
N LEU A 204 15.99 3.83 -2.07
CA LEU A 204 14.60 4.27 -2.24
C LEU A 204 14.33 5.55 -1.41
N VAL A 205 15.11 6.61 -1.64
CA VAL A 205 15.19 7.80 -0.76
C VAL A 205 13.93 8.67 -0.71
N LEU A 206 13.04 8.55 -1.71
CA LEU A 206 11.77 9.28 -1.78
C LEU A 206 10.56 8.47 -1.28
N TRP A 207 10.82 7.32 -0.66
CA TRP A 207 9.80 6.44 -0.14
C TRP A 207 9.68 6.65 1.38
N SER A 208 8.48 6.49 1.92
CA SER A 208 8.29 6.37 3.35
C SER A 208 9.04 5.16 3.88
N ASP A 209 9.40 5.19 5.16
CA ASP A 209 10.04 4.07 5.84
C ASP A 209 9.26 3.76 7.12
N SER A 210 8.92 2.51 7.33
CA SER A 210 8.06 2.08 8.43
C SER A 210 8.45 0.71 8.95
N ALA A 211 8.43 0.59 10.27
CA ALA A 211 8.56 -0.71 10.93
C ALA A 211 7.32 -1.56 10.64
N LEU A 212 7.54 -2.82 10.31
CA LEU A 212 6.51 -3.86 10.27
C LEU A 212 6.70 -4.71 11.51
N LYS A 213 5.77 -4.67 12.47
CA LYS A 213 5.90 -5.52 13.66
C LYS A 213 5.61 -6.97 13.27
N PRO A 214 6.59 -7.89 13.38
CA PRO A 214 6.31 -9.30 13.18
C PRO A 214 5.23 -9.76 14.16
N ARG A 215 4.38 -10.68 13.71
CA ARG A 215 3.30 -11.25 14.53
C ARG A 215 3.34 -12.76 14.51
#